data_AF-A0A7S4NIN5-F1
#
_entry.id   AF-A0A7S4NIN5-F1
#
_cell.length_a   1.000
_cell.length_b   1.000
_cell.length_c   1.000
_cell.angle_alpha   90.00
_cell.angle_beta   90.00
_cell.angle_gamma   90.00
#
_symmetry.space_group_name_H-M   'P 1'
#
loop_
_entity.id
_entity.type
_entity.pdbx_description
1 polymer ?
#
loop_
_entity_poly.entity_id
_entity_poly.type
_entity_poly.pdbx_seq_one_letter_code
_entity_poly.pdbx_strand_id
1 'polypeptide(L)'
;MKWIFLHLLLAALPGLATSYESARVKITAPQDGSEVWGAFKVRLEVHNFFSSVVDPRELNAQSVEVFLDGDLALAIPLGNRTRQFHILTIPPLPAGQHVLEAQSQLAEDLAAYHVAGRKDRIRFLSHGEIQRPIGERTRTQDSVVVHKRCFNKSDGQPWSKQERWNASETAILVIDMWAFHGCQPAHLRSMEIARDINRAIMAARDLGVFIVHVPSSGVEEMWAEYPEQRERMMQSSRWCMSEEGCLSASLRHAGQSVEPLDDEPTLPIQGGGCDDGKTEAPTRWDDESHYQNRDIKIFPLDGLSDSANEIVGTFKRLGMKNVVVTGVHLNECILKRPFGIRQLLREGFNVVVARDLTDSLYDSRDPPYISHRAANHLMVKHVETYICCTISSHDFHQLNE
;
A
#
# COMPACT_ATOMS: atom_id res chain seq x y z
N MET A 1 -7.87 -23.98 30.44
CA MET A 1 -8.82 -22.91 30.09
C MET A 1 -10.20 -23.53 29.90
N LYS A 2 -11.21 -23.02 30.60
CA LYS A 2 -12.60 -23.49 30.47
C LYS A 2 -13.16 -23.01 29.13
N TRP A 3 -13.73 -23.92 28.36
CA TRP A 3 -14.39 -23.65 27.09
C TRP A 3 -15.78 -23.06 27.38
N ILE A 4 -16.07 -21.86 26.88
CA ILE A 4 -17.43 -21.31 26.82
C ILE A 4 -17.82 -21.31 25.34
N PHE A 5 -18.69 -22.25 24.97
CA PHE A 5 -19.32 -22.26 23.65
C PHE A 5 -20.44 -21.21 23.62
N LEU A 6 -20.26 -20.12 22.88
CA LEU A 6 -21.36 -19.21 22.54
C LEU A 6 -22.05 -19.73 21.28
N HIS A 7 -23.13 -20.51 21.43
CA HIS A 7 -24.02 -20.83 20.32
C HIS A 7 -25.02 -19.67 20.15
N LEU A 8 -24.79 -18.81 19.16
CA LEU A 8 -25.80 -17.90 18.64
C LEU A 8 -26.58 -18.63 17.53
N LEU A 9 -27.77 -19.13 17.87
CA LEU A 9 -28.80 -19.54 16.91
C LEU A 9 -29.68 -18.31 16.64
N LEU A 10 -29.65 -17.79 15.41
CA LEU A 10 -30.65 -16.83 14.92
C LEU A 10 -31.78 -17.63 14.26
N ALA A 11 -33.00 -17.48 14.79
CA ALA A 11 -34.21 -18.07 14.25
C ALA A 11 -34.75 -17.22 13.09
N ALA A 12 -35.15 -17.89 12.00
CA ALA A 12 -35.75 -17.26 10.83
C ALA A 12 -37.25 -16.97 11.05
N LEU A 13 -37.70 -15.80 10.59
CA LEU A 13 -39.12 -15.55 10.29
C LEU A 13 -39.36 -15.86 8.80
N PRO A 14 -40.48 -16.51 8.42
CA PRO A 14 -40.73 -16.86 7.03
C PRO A 14 -41.45 -15.73 6.28
N GLY A 15 -40.86 -15.28 5.17
CA GLY A 15 -41.53 -14.39 4.21
C GLY A 15 -40.57 -13.70 3.25
N LEU A 16 -40.64 -14.09 1.97
CA LEU A 16 -39.99 -13.52 0.78
C LEU A 16 -38.46 -13.68 0.69
N ALA A 17 -38.06 -14.46 -0.32
CA ALA A 17 -36.69 -14.91 -0.56
C ALA A 17 -35.87 -13.86 -1.33
N THR A 18 -34.96 -13.21 -0.61
CA THR A 18 -33.61 -12.82 -1.02
C THR A 18 -32.79 -12.59 0.26
N SER A 19 -32.48 -13.67 1.00
CA SER A 19 -31.66 -13.51 2.21
C SER A 19 -30.18 -13.52 1.84
N TYR A 20 -29.63 -12.34 1.56
CA TYR A 20 -28.21 -12.09 1.73
C TYR A 20 -27.91 -12.31 3.22
N GLU A 21 -27.28 -13.42 3.60
CA GLU A 21 -26.87 -13.62 4.99
C GLU A 21 -25.64 -12.75 5.26
N SER A 22 -25.86 -11.61 5.93
CA SER A 22 -24.79 -10.76 6.46
C SER A 22 -24.35 -11.27 7.84
N ALA A 23 -23.04 -11.34 8.10
CA ALA A 23 -22.51 -11.53 9.45
C ALA A 23 -22.04 -10.18 10.01
N ARG A 24 -22.41 -9.86 11.25
CA ARG A 24 -21.97 -8.63 11.93
C ARG A 24 -21.33 -8.95 13.28
N VAL A 25 -20.17 -8.36 13.57
CA VAL A 25 -19.50 -8.45 14.87
C VAL A 25 -19.12 -7.05 15.34
N LYS A 26 -19.37 -6.79 16.63
CA LYS A 26 -18.91 -5.56 17.30
C LYS A 26 -17.49 -5.76 17.81
N ILE A 27 -16.62 -4.79 17.53
CA ILE A 27 -15.26 -4.70 18.04
C ILE A 27 -15.22 -3.48 18.96
N THR A 28 -14.71 -3.65 20.18
CA THR A 28 -14.59 -2.55 21.14
C THR A 28 -13.12 -2.20 21.33
N ALA A 29 -12.75 -0.98 20.98
CA ALA A 29 -11.48 -0.38 21.36
C ALA A 29 -11.63 0.36 22.72
N PRO A 30 -10.58 0.43 23.57
CA PRO A 30 -10.62 1.12 24.85
C PRO A 30 -11.06 2.58 24.73
N GLN A 31 -11.82 3.08 25.72
CA GLN A 31 -12.40 4.44 25.73
C GLN A 31 -11.45 5.52 26.29
N ASP A 32 -10.22 5.17 26.65
CA ASP A 32 -9.25 6.06 27.30
C ASP A 32 -8.52 7.00 26.32
N GLY A 33 -8.95 7.04 25.05
CA GLY A 33 -8.34 7.85 24.01
C GLY A 33 -7.04 7.25 23.45
N SER A 34 -6.65 6.05 23.88
CA SER A 34 -5.53 5.33 23.27
C SER A 34 -5.95 4.76 21.90
N GLU A 35 -5.17 5.05 20.86
CA GLU A 35 -5.28 4.35 19.58
C GLU A 35 -4.90 2.88 19.79
N VAL A 36 -5.73 1.94 19.33
CA VAL A 36 -5.40 0.51 19.44
C VAL A 36 -4.52 0.10 18.28
N TRP A 37 -3.22 0.18 18.48
CA TRP A 37 -2.23 -0.29 17.53
C TRP A 37 -2.19 -1.83 17.51
N GLY A 38 -2.73 -2.44 16.45
CA GLY A 38 -2.48 -3.84 16.11
C GLY A 38 -3.41 -4.42 15.05
N ALA A 39 -2.87 -5.33 14.25
CA ALA A 39 -3.64 -6.21 13.37
C ALA A 39 -4.61 -7.09 14.18
N PHE A 40 -5.91 -7.03 13.89
CA PHE A 40 -6.91 -7.95 14.44
C PHE A 40 -7.10 -9.12 13.48
N LYS A 41 -6.64 -10.30 13.89
CA LYS A 41 -6.82 -11.51 13.12
C LYS A 41 -8.23 -12.04 13.30
N VAL A 42 -9.07 -11.87 12.29
CA VAL A 42 -10.43 -12.41 12.28
C VAL A 42 -10.48 -13.58 11.31
N ARG A 43 -10.96 -14.75 11.77
CA ARG A 43 -11.22 -15.86 10.87
C ARG A 43 -12.62 -15.73 10.31
N LEU A 44 -12.70 -15.60 9.00
CA LEU A 44 -13.96 -15.67 8.27
C LEU A 44 -14.14 -17.09 7.74
N GLU A 45 -15.30 -17.66 8.01
CA GLU A 45 -15.70 -18.95 7.48
C GLU A 45 -16.95 -18.78 6.64
N VAL A 46 -16.88 -19.19 5.38
CA VAL A 46 -17.99 -19.09 4.42
C VAL A 46 -18.43 -20.49 4.02
N HIS A 47 -19.73 -20.77 4.14
CA HIS A 47 -20.36 -21.99 3.61
C HIS A 47 -21.35 -21.62 2.52
N ASN A 48 -21.17 -22.16 1.32
CA ASN A 48 -22.06 -21.94 0.19
C ASN A 48 -22.90 -23.19 -0.05
N PHE A 49 -24.23 -23.09 0.03
CA PHE A 49 -25.15 -24.17 -0.26
C PHE A 49 -25.89 -23.91 -1.57
N PHE A 50 -25.80 -24.85 -2.51
CA PHE A 50 -26.49 -24.81 -3.79
C PHE A 50 -27.47 -25.97 -3.89
N SER A 51 -28.75 -25.68 -4.12
CA SER A 51 -29.75 -26.70 -4.46
C SER A 51 -29.64 -27.06 -5.94
N SER A 52 -28.57 -27.74 -6.33
CA SER A 52 -28.43 -28.61 -7.51
C SER A 52 -28.82 -28.14 -8.93
N VAL A 53 -29.19 -26.89 -9.20
CA VAL A 53 -29.63 -26.47 -10.57
C VAL A 53 -28.57 -25.71 -11.39
N VAL A 54 -27.47 -25.25 -10.79
CA VAL A 54 -26.43 -24.48 -11.50
C VAL A 54 -25.10 -25.24 -11.47
N ASP A 55 -24.44 -25.39 -12.63
CA ASP A 55 -23.09 -25.97 -12.69
C ASP A 55 -22.16 -25.10 -11.83
N PRO A 56 -21.51 -25.63 -10.78
CA PRO A 56 -20.62 -24.86 -9.93
C PRO A 56 -19.51 -24.14 -10.71
N ARG A 57 -19.14 -24.61 -11.91
CA ARG A 57 -18.14 -23.99 -12.80
C ARG A 57 -18.63 -22.72 -13.48
N GLU A 58 -19.92 -22.40 -13.43
CA GLU A 58 -20.49 -21.17 -13.99
C GLU A 58 -20.55 -20.02 -12.97
N LEU A 59 -20.24 -20.26 -11.69
CA LEU A 59 -20.29 -19.28 -10.60
C LEU A 59 -18.94 -18.58 -10.31
N ASN A 60 -18.11 -18.37 -11.35
CA ASN A 60 -16.68 -18.05 -11.19
C ASN A 60 -16.33 -16.67 -10.63
N ALA A 61 -17.30 -15.77 -10.40
CA ALA A 61 -17.05 -14.40 -9.97
C ALA A 61 -17.83 -14.03 -8.68
N GLN A 62 -17.64 -14.82 -7.62
CA GLN A 62 -18.19 -14.53 -6.30
C GLN A 62 -17.15 -13.84 -5.41
N SER A 63 -17.59 -12.92 -4.54
CA SER A 63 -16.77 -12.39 -3.46
C SER A 63 -17.53 -12.33 -2.13
N VAL A 64 -16.79 -12.22 -1.03
CA VAL A 64 -17.31 -11.70 0.23
C VAL A 64 -16.64 -10.37 0.49
N GLU A 65 -17.47 -9.35 0.58
CA GLU A 65 -17.08 -8.00 0.96
C GLU A 65 -17.17 -7.89 2.47
N VAL A 66 -16.10 -7.36 3.06
CA VAL A 66 -16.00 -7.10 4.48
C VAL A 66 -15.94 -5.59 4.65
N PHE A 67 -16.88 -5.05 5.41
CA PHE A 67 -17.02 -3.66 5.73
C PHE A 67 -16.60 -3.42 7.18
N LEU A 68 -15.86 -2.35 7.42
CA LEU A 68 -15.54 -1.83 8.74
C LEU A 68 -16.25 -0.49 8.88
N ASP A 69 -17.18 -0.40 9.83
CA ASP A 69 -18.01 0.80 10.07
C ASP A 69 -18.80 1.32 8.86
N GLY A 70 -19.01 0.45 7.87
CA GLY A 70 -19.70 0.78 6.62
C GLY A 70 -18.78 0.96 5.43
N ASP A 71 -17.47 1.11 5.65
CA ASP A 71 -16.48 1.26 4.58
C ASP A 71 -15.96 -0.10 4.13
N LEU A 72 -15.86 -0.29 2.82
CA LEU A 72 -15.34 -1.53 2.25
C LEU A 72 -13.87 -1.70 2.65
N ALA A 73 -13.62 -2.62 3.58
CA ALA A 73 -12.28 -2.91 4.09
C ALA A 73 -11.56 -3.94 3.22
N LEU A 74 -12.28 -4.96 2.72
CA LEU A 74 -11.69 -6.01 1.89
C LEU A 74 -12.76 -6.71 1.03
N ALA A 75 -12.43 -7.01 -0.23
CA ALA A 75 -13.19 -7.94 -1.05
C ALA A 75 -12.41 -9.24 -1.22
N ILE A 76 -12.98 -10.35 -0.77
CA ILE A 76 -12.36 -11.67 -0.81
C ILE A 76 -12.95 -12.47 -1.97
N PRO A 77 -12.19 -12.79 -3.02
CA PRO A 77 -12.69 -13.65 -4.08
C PRO A 77 -12.96 -15.06 -3.53
N LEU A 78 -14.15 -15.59 -3.82
CA LEU A 78 -14.53 -16.95 -3.46
C LEU A 78 -14.46 -17.84 -4.70
N GLY A 79 -13.74 -18.96 -4.58
CA GLY A 79 -13.80 -20.03 -5.58
C GLY A 79 -15.05 -20.91 -5.44
N ASN A 80 -15.24 -21.87 -6.35
CA ASN A 80 -16.43 -22.75 -6.44
C ASN A 80 -16.49 -23.86 -5.35
N ARG A 81 -15.92 -23.62 -4.16
CA ARG A 81 -15.86 -24.59 -3.06
C ARG A 81 -16.92 -24.30 -2.01
N THR A 82 -17.50 -25.37 -1.46
CA THR A 82 -18.60 -25.34 -0.48
C THR A 82 -18.21 -24.74 0.87
N ARG A 83 -16.94 -24.82 1.29
CA ARG A 83 -16.44 -24.25 2.55
C ARG A 83 -15.06 -23.62 2.35
N GLN A 84 -14.90 -22.37 2.77
CA GLN A 84 -13.65 -21.63 2.68
C GLN A 84 -13.33 -20.92 4.00
N PHE A 85 -12.03 -20.79 4.28
CA PHE A 85 -11.50 -20.12 5.46
C PHE A 85 -10.58 -19.01 5.02
N HIS A 86 -10.83 -17.82 5.55
CA HIS A 86 -10.04 -16.64 5.29
C HIS A 86 -9.55 -16.04 6.60
N ILE A 87 -8.33 -15.56 6.59
CA ILE A 87 -7.74 -14.81 7.68
C ILE A 87 -7.77 -13.36 7.25
N LEU A 88 -8.47 -12.55 8.03
CA LEU A 88 -8.56 -11.12 7.86
C LEU A 88 -7.63 -10.47 8.87
N THR A 89 -6.77 -9.58 8.39
CA THR A 89 -6.04 -8.65 9.22
C THR A 89 -6.75 -7.31 9.14
N ILE A 90 -7.50 -6.95 10.18
CA ILE A 90 -8.13 -5.63 10.27
C ILE A 90 -7.14 -4.71 10.97
N PRO A 91 -6.90 -3.52 10.45
CA PRO A 91 -5.86 -2.67 11.00
C PRO A 91 -6.29 -1.97 12.31
N PRO A 92 -5.38 -1.20 12.96
CA PRO A 92 -5.67 -0.44 14.17
C PRO A 92 -7.01 0.32 14.11
N LEU A 93 -7.79 0.21 15.18
CA LEU A 93 -9.09 0.89 15.29
C LEU A 93 -8.97 2.11 16.21
N PRO A 94 -9.61 3.24 15.87
CA PRO A 94 -9.81 4.34 16.80
C PRO A 94 -10.44 3.89 18.12
N ALA A 95 -10.35 4.71 19.16
CA ALA A 95 -11.09 4.46 20.41
C ALA A 95 -12.60 4.50 20.13
N GLY A 96 -13.34 3.43 20.46
CA GLY A 96 -14.77 3.38 20.19
C GLY A 96 -15.35 1.99 19.95
N GLN A 97 -16.61 1.97 19.52
CA GLN A 97 -17.27 0.77 19.03
C GLN A 97 -17.20 0.76 17.51
N HIS A 98 -16.71 -0.34 16.98
CA HIS A 98 -16.61 -0.58 15.54
C HIS A 98 -17.47 -1.79 15.16
N VAL A 99 -17.96 -1.80 13.93
CA VAL A 99 -18.77 -2.89 13.39
C VAL A 99 -18.05 -3.47 12.18
N LEU A 100 -17.72 -4.76 12.27
CA LEU A 100 -17.31 -5.53 11.13
C LEU A 100 -18.52 -6.24 10.53
N GLU A 101 -18.78 -6.01 9.26
CA GLU A 101 -19.88 -6.62 8.53
C GLU A 101 -19.34 -7.38 7.32
N ALA A 102 -19.74 -8.63 7.12
CA ALA A 102 -19.40 -9.39 5.93
C ALA A 102 -20.67 -9.70 5.14
N GLN A 103 -20.62 -9.43 3.84
CA GLN A 103 -21.72 -9.64 2.90
C GLN A 103 -21.20 -10.43 1.69
N SER A 104 -21.97 -11.41 1.22
CA SER A 104 -21.61 -12.10 -0.02
C SER A 104 -22.18 -11.37 -1.23
N GLN A 105 -21.33 -11.12 -2.22
CA GLN A 105 -21.72 -10.57 -3.52
C GLN A 105 -21.64 -11.62 -4.62
N LEU A 106 -22.57 -11.54 -5.57
CA LEU A 106 -22.46 -12.14 -6.90
C LEU A 106 -21.94 -11.06 -7.85
N ALA A 107 -21.17 -11.47 -8.86
CA ALA A 107 -20.94 -10.61 -10.01
C ALA A 107 -22.28 -10.18 -10.64
N GLU A 108 -22.32 -8.94 -11.13
CA GLU A 108 -23.52 -8.29 -11.65
C GLU A 108 -24.18 -9.08 -12.80
N ASP A 109 -23.37 -9.75 -13.62
CA ASP A 109 -23.80 -10.62 -14.71
C ASP A 109 -24.52 -11.90 -14.24
N LEU A 110 -24.21 -12.36 -13.02
CA LEU A 110 -24.84 -13.51 -12.37
C LEU A 110 -26.04 -13.12 -11.49
N ALA A 111 -26.14 -11.85 -11.06
CA ALA A 111 -27.27 -11.36 -10.27
C ALA A 111 -28.61 -11.44 -11.02
N ALA A 112 -28.57 -11.42 -12.35
CA ALA A 112 -29.74 -11.61 -13.23
C ALA A 112 -30.25 -13.06 -13.25
N TYR A 113 -29.41 -14.04 -12.90
CA TYR A 113 -29.82 -15.43 -12.77
C TYR A 113 -30.35 -15.63 -11.34
N HIS A 114 -31.67 -15.80 -11.20
CA HIS A 114 -32.25 -16.23 -9.93
C HIS A 114 -31.71 -17.62 -9.56
N VAL A 115 -30.65 -17.67 -8.75
CA VAL A 115 -30.13 -18.91 -8.17
C VAL A 115 -31.08 -19.33 -7.05
N ALA A 116 -32.22 -19.91 -7.44
CA ALA A 116 -33.23 -20.40 -6.51
C ALA A 116 -32.60 -21.43 -5.54
N GLY A 117 -32.75 -21.20 -4.24
CA GLY A 117 -32.27 -22.09 -3.18
C GLY A 117 -30.81 -21.88 -2.72
N ARG A 118 -30.14 -20.81 -3.17
CA ARG A 118 -28.86 -20.37 -2.58
C ARG A 118 -29.03 -20.02 -1.10
N LYS A 119 -28.15 -20.56 -0.26
CA LYS A 119 -27.93 -20.08 1.11
C LYS A 119 -26.44 -19.98 1.35
N ASP A 120 -25.97 -18.78 1.66
CA ASP A 120 -24.61 -18.61 2.18
C ASP A 120 -24.71 -18.55 3.69
N ARG A 121 -23.74 -19.12 4.39
CA ARG A 121 -23.60 -18.93 5.84
C ARG A 121 -22.22 -18.38 6.13
N ILE A 122 -22.20 -17.12 6.55
CA ILE A 122 -20.98 -16.39 6.90
C ILE A 122 -20.80 -16.42 8.42
N ARG A 123 -19.60 -16.74 8.89
CA ARG A 123 -19.27 -16.71 10.31
C ARG A 123 -17.93 -16.05 10.56
N PHE A 124 -17.92 -15.21 11.58
CA PHE A 124 -16.69 -14.78 12.22
C PHE A 124 -16.36 -15.71 13.38
N LEU A 125 -15.19 -16.32 13.35
CA LEU A 125 -14.65 -17.13 14.43
C LEU A 125 -13.49 -16.37 15.07
N SER A 126 -13.65 -15.87 16.30
CA SER A 126 -12.51 -15.29 17.03
C SER A 126 -11.58 -16.40 17.51
N HIS A 127 -10.26 -16.18 17.45
CA HIS A 127 -9.26 -17.06 18.09
C HIS A 127 -8.65 -16.44 19.35
N GLY A 128 -9.26 -15.39 19.88
CA GLY A 128 -8.85 -14.77 21.12
C GLY A 128 -10.01 -13.97 21.67
N GLU A 129 -10.09 -13.89 22.99
CA GLU A 129 -10.83 -12.82 23.63
C GLU A 129 -10.27 -11.49 23.10
N ILE A 130 -11.15 -10.60 22.64
CA ILE A 130 -10.82 -9.18 22.44
C ILE A 130 -10.63 -8.61 23.85
N GLN A 131 -9.50 -8.92 24.48
CA GLN A 131 -9.21 -8.58 25.87
C GLN A 131 -8.00 -7.66 25.93
N ARG A 132 -8.29 -6.38 26.18
CA ARG A 132 -7.45 -5.34 26.83
C ARG A 132 -6.11 -4.99 26.14
N PRO A 133 -5.54 -3.80 26.39
CA PRO A 133 -4.41 -3.30 25.62
C PRO A 133 -3.22 -4.22 25.87
N ILE A 134 -2.86 -4.99 24.84
CA ILE A 134 -1.66 -5.81 24.86
C ILE A 134 -0.50 -4.86 24.59
N GLY A 135 -0.02 -4.23 25.65
CA GLY A 135 1.41 -3.95 25.75
C GLY A 135 2.15 -5.29 25.61
N GLU A 136 3.13 -5.30 24.71
CA GLU A 136 3.97 -6.43 24.26
C GLU A 136 3.21 -7.58 23.58
N ARG A 137 2.99 -7.43 22.26
CA ARG A 137 2.58 -8.52 21.37
C ARG A 137 3.79 -9.33 20.87
N THR A 138 3.61 -10.65 20.88
CA THR A 138 4.22 -11.62 19.97
C THR A 138 3.05 -12.54 19.55
N ARG A 139 2.78 -12.95 18.31
CA ARG A 139 3.57 -13.02 17.08
C ARG A 139 2.62 -13.26 15.88
N THR A 140 2.57 -12.34 14.93
CA THR A 140 2.43 -12.61 13.47
C THR A 140 3.34 -11.59 12.81
N GLN A 141 4.64 -11.94 12.81
CA GLN A 141 5.79 -11.10 12.45
C GLN A 141 5.52 -9.60 12.50
N ASP A 142 5.67 -8.99 13.69
CA ASP A 142 5.77 -7.53 13.90
C ASP A 142 7.03 -6.94 13.21
N SER A 143 7.58 -7.63 12.23
CA SER A 143 8.86 -7.32 11.67
C SER A 143 8.98 -7.72 10.21
N VAL A 144 9.48 -6.80 9.40
CA VAL A 144 9.91 -7.05 8.02
C VAL A 144 11.36 -7.51 8.04
N VAL A 145 11.67 -8.62 7.38
CA VAL A 145 13.05 -9.06 7.17
C VAL A 145 13.50 -8.60 5.80
N VAL A 146 14.40 -7.63 5.77
CA VAL A 146 14.90 -7.05 4.53
C VAL A 146 16.32 -7.51 4.23
N HIS A 147 16.64 -7.65 2.95
CA HIS A 147 17.98 -7.95 2.46
C HIS A 147 18.52 -6.74 1.72
N LYS A 148 19.20 -5.87 2.46
CA LYS A 148 19.80 -4.65 1.92
C LYS A 148 20.96 -5.01 1.00
N ARG A 149 21.01 -4.41 -0.18
CA ARG A 149 22.11 -4.47 -1.13
C ARG A 149 22.71 -3.07 -1.31
N CYS A 150 24.02 -2.97 -1.19
CA CYS A 150 24.79 -1.74 -1.32
C CYS A 150 26.14 -2.02 -1.98
N PHE A 151 26.87 -0.96 -2.35
CA PHE A 151 28.23 -1.04 -2.86
C PHE A 151 29.16 -0.16 -2.01
N ASN A 152 30.38 -0.63 -1.78
CA ASN A 152 31.40 0.15 -1.11
C ASN A 152 31.91 1.28 -2.02
N LYS A 153 31.94 2.51 -1.52
CA LYS A 153 32.43 3.69 -2.26
C LYS A 153 33.90 3.57 -2.67
N SER A 154 34.73 2.90 -1.87
CA SER A 154 36.19 2.83 -2.05
C SER A 154 36.64 1.87 -3.15
N ASP A 155 35.97 0.72 -3.30
CA ASP A 155 36.42 -0.36 -4.18
C ASP A 155 35.32 -0.88 -5.12
N GLY A 156 34.09 -0.36 -5.00
CA GLY A 156 32.95 -0.78 -5.81
C GLY A 156 32.55 -2.23 -5.61
N GLN A 157 32.94 -2.88 -4.50
CA GLN A 157 32.51 -4.23 -4.17
C GLN A 157 31.09 -4.21 -3.56
N PRO A 158 30.20 -5.11 -3.99
CA PRO A 158 28.88 -5.22 -3.39
C PRO A 158 28.97 -5.80 -1.99
N TRP A 159 28.10 -5.33 -1.10
CA TRP A 159 27.84 -5.98 0.17
C TRP A 159 26.32 -6.13 0.38
N SER A 160 25.96 -7.11 1.18
CA SER A 160 24.56 -7.31 1.58
C SER A 160 24.46 -7.50 3.08
N LYS A 161 23.34 -7.05 3.64
CA LYS A 161 23.05 -7.19 5.06
C LYS A 161 21.57 -7.49 5.23
N GLN A 162 21.31 -8.57 5.96
CA GLN A 162 19.97 -8.88 6.41
C GLN A 162 19.68 -8.06 7.67
N GLU A 163 18.53 -7.40 7.70
CA GLU A 163 18.04 -6.65 8.86
C GLU A 163 16.60 -7.05 9.16
N ARG A 164 16.27 -7.02 10.45
CA ARG A 164 14.89 -7.18 10.92
C ARG A 164 14.41 -5.81 11.37
N TRP A 165 13.41 -5.27 10.69
CA TRP A 165 12.80 -3.99 11.00
C TRP A 165 11.47 -4.21 11.67
N ASN A 166 11.07 -3.34 12.60
CA ASN A 166 9.69 -3.37 13.12
C ASN A 166 8.75 -2.83 12.04
N ALA A 167 7.71 -3.60 11.69
CA ALA A 167 6.76 -3.20 10.65
C ALA A 167 6.00 -1.92 11.03
N SER A 168 5.67 -1.75 12.32
CA SER A 168 4.99 -0.54 12.82
C SER A 168 5.87 0.72 12.80
N GLU A 169 7.18 0.57 12.60
CA GLU A 169 8.15 1.66 12.47
C GLU A 169 8.64 1.79 11.01
N THR A 170 7.93 1.17 10.06
CA THR A 170 8.30 1.11 8.64
C THR A 170 7.18 1.67 7.78
N ALA A 171 7.55 2.50 6.80
CA ALA A 171 6.65 3.01 5.79
C ALA A 171 7.13 2.69 4.37
N ILE A 172 6.19 2.58 3.43
CA ILE A 172 6.47 2.53 1.98
C ILE A 172 5.87 3.78 1.32
N LEU A 173 6.70 4.51 0.57
CA LEU A 173 6.25 5.59 -0.31
C LEU A 173 6.07 5.07 -1.74
N VAL A 174 4.86 5.24 -2.29
CA VAL A 174 4.53 4.97 -3.70
C VAL A 174 4.52 6.29 -4.46
N ILE A 175 5.61 6.58 -5.18
CA ILE A 175 5.85 7.90 -5.78
C ILE A 175 5.46 7.91 -7.26
N ASP A 176 4.60 8.87 -7.65
CA ASP A 176 4.32 9.25 -9.06
C ASP A 176 3.91 8.11 -10.00
N MET A 177 3.20 7.12 -9.46
CA MET A 177 2.60 6.03 -10.22
C MET A 177 1.30 6.46 -10.90
N TRP A 178 1.39 7.46 -11.78
CA TRP A 178 0.26 8.00 -12.54
C TRP A 178 -0.39 6.95 -13.45
N ALA A 179 -1.68 7.13 -13.70
CA ALA A 179 -2.43 6.38 -14.70
C ALA A 179 -1.88 6.63 -16.12
N PHE A 180 -1.26 7.80 -16.35
CA PHE A 180 -0.63 8.15 -17.62
C PHE A 180 0.71 8.88 -17.42
N HIS A 181 1.68 8.59 -18.29
CA HIS A 181 2.91 9.36 -18.44
C HIS A 181 3.05 9.78 -19.90
N GLY A 182 3.38 11.05 -20.16
CA GLY A 182 3.45 11.60 -21.53
C GLY A 182 4.48 10.95 -22.47
N CYS A 183 5.40 10.14 -21.93
CA CYS A 183 6.28 9.28 -22.71
C CYS A 183 5.70 7.88 -22.79
N GLN A 184 5.28 7.43 -23.98
CA GLN A 184 4.62 6.13 -24.14
C GLN A 184 5.46 4.94 -23.64
N PRO A 185 6.76 4.81 -23.98
CA PRO A 185 7.63 3.80 -23.38
C PRO A 185 7.68 3.84 -21.84
N ALA A 186 7.79 5.03 -21.23
CA ALA A 186 7.80 5.17 -19.77
C ALA A 186 6.46 4.81 -19.14
N HIS A 187 5.36 5.18 -19.79
CA HIS A 187 4.01 4.78 -19.39
C HIS A 187 3.86 3.26 -19.40
N LEU A 188 4.27 2.57 -20.46
CA LEU A 188 4.17 1.11 -20.55
C LEU A 188 4.97 0.39 -19.45
N ARG A 189 6.20 0.86 -19.16
CA ARG A 189 7.01 0.31 -18.07
C ARG A 189 6.39 0.59 -16.70
N SER A 190 5.84 1.78 -16.51
CA SER A 190 5.13 2.14 -15.27
C SER A 190 3.89 1.27 -15.06
N MET A 191 3.14 0.97 -16.14
CA MET A 191 2.00 0.04 -16.08
C MET A 191 2.43 -1.39 -15.71
N GLU A 192 3.57 -1.86 -16.23
CA GLU A 192 4.10 -3.19 -15.90
C GLU A 192 4.48 -3.28 -14.40
N ILE A 193 5.19 -2.27 -13.88
CA ILE A 193 5.65 -2.25 -12.49
C ILE A 193 4.49 -1.99 -11.50
N ALA A 194 3.42 -1.31 -11.90
CA ALA A 194 2.28 -0.98 -11.03
C ALA A 194 1.65 -2.23 -10.36
N ARG A 195 1.51 -3.33 -11.10
CA ARG A 195 0.96 -4.59 -10.56
C ARG A 195 1.87 -5.21 -9.52
N ASP A 196 3.17 -5.10 -9.73
CA ASP A 196 4.20 -5.66 -8.86
C ASP A 196 4.31 -4.83 -7.58
N ILE A 197 4.22 -3.50 -7.70
CA ILE A 197 4.04 -2.58 -6.57
C ILE A 197 2.81 -2.97 -5.77
N ASN A 198 1.65 -3.14 -6.42
CA ASN A 198 0.43 -3.47 -5.69
C ASN A 198 0.54 -4.78 -4.91
N ARG A 199 1.12 -5.82 -5.50
CA ARG A 199 1.37 -7.08 -4.78
C ARG A 199 2.28 -6.87 -3.57
N ALA A 200 3.39 -6.15 -3.73
CA ALA A 200 4.34 -5.91 -2.66
C ALA A 200 3.73 -5.09 -1.51
N ILE A 201 3.03 -3.99 -1.82
CA ILE A 201 2.42 -3.14 -0.79
C ILE A 201 1.24 -3.85 -0.11
N MET A 202 0.48 -4.71 -0.79
CA MET A 202 -0.53 -5.55 -0.14
C MET A 202 0.11 -6.48 0.90
N ALA A 203 1.19 -7.16 0.54
CA ALA A 203 1.91 -8.03 1.47
C ALA A 203 2.54 -7.22 2.63
N ALA A 204 3.04 -6.02 2.36
CA ALA A 204 3.55 -5.12 3.39
C ALA A 204 2.45 -4.62 4.34
N ARG A 205 1.25 -4.31 3.83
CA ARG A 205 0.08 -3.94 4.65
C ARG A 205 -0.29 -5.08 5.61
N ASP A 206 -0.26 -6.33 5.16
CA ASP A 206 -0.53 -7.50 6.01
C ASP A 206 0.47 -7.64 7.18
N LEU A 207 1.68 -7.10 7.02
CA LEU A 207 2.71 -7.03 8.07
C LEU A 207 2.55 -5.81 9.00
N GLY A 208 1.70 -4.85 8.65
CA GLY A 208 1.50 -3.60 9.41
C GLY A 208 2.39 -2.43 8.97
N VAL A 209 2.97 -2.50 7.77
CA VAL A 209 3.74 -1.39 7.17
C VAL A 209 2.79 -0.27 6.72
N PHE A 210 3.14 0.97 7.02
CA PHE A 210 2.34 2.14 6.62
C PHE A 210 2.60 2.51 5.16
N ILE A 211 1.56 2.59 4.33
CA ILE A 211 1.69 2.95 2.91
C ILE A 211 1.29 4.41 2.72
N VAL A 212 2.08 5.17 1.96
CA VAL A 212 1.74 6.54 1.57
C VAL A 212 1.87 6.69 0.06
N HIS A 213 0.80 7.16 -0.57
CA HIS A 213 0.75 7.51 -1.98
C HIS A 213 1.20 8.95 -2.16
N VAL A 214 2.19 9.16 -3.03
CA VAL A 214 2.93 10.42 -3.17
C VAL A 214 2.89 10.91 -4.62
N PRO A 215 1.78 11.54 -5.02
CA PRO A 215 1.71 12.28 -6.28
C PRO A 215 2.59 13.55 -6.25
N SER A 216 3.23 13.92 -7.36
CA SER A 216 3.96 15.19 -7.49
C SER A 216 3.17 16.33 -8.14
N SER A 217 1.97 16.07 -8.66
CA SER A 217 1.05 17.03 -9.30
C SER A 217 -0.37 16.46 -9.31
N GLY A 218 -1.40 17.13 -9.87
CA GLY A 218 -2.74 16.52 -10.06
C GLY A 218 -3.40 16.00 -8.77
N VAL A 219 -3.12 16.64 -7.64
CA VAL A 219 -3.49 16.14 -6.33
C VAL A 219 -4.93 16.45 -5.94
N GLU A 220 -5.51 17.51 -6.48
CA GLU A 220 -6.86 17.98 -6.11
C GLU A 220 -7.91 16.92 -6.45
N GLU A 221 -7.79 16.28 -7.61
CA GLU A 221 -8.66 15.22 -8.09
C GLU A 221 -8.55 13.97 -7.21
N MET A 222 -7.32 13.57 -6.86
CA MET A 222 -7.13 12.42 -5.96
C MET A 222 -7.58 12.73 -4.53
N TRP A 223 -7.42 13.96 -4.04
CA TRP A 223 -7.88 14.35 -2.71
C TRP A 223 -9.41 14.28 -2.61
N ALA A 224 -10.12 14.60 -3.69
CA ALA A 224 -11.57 14.49 -3.72
C ALA A 224 -12.05 13.03 -3.65
N GLU A 225 -11.32 12.09 -4.25
CA GLU A 225 -11.64 10.64 -4.22
C GLU A 225 -11.19 9.97 -2.91
N TYR A 226 -10.10 10.45 -2.30
CA TYR A 226 -9.48 9.88 -1.10
C TYR A 226 -9.34 10.91 0.06
N PRO A 227 -10.46 11.50 0.53
CA PRO A 227 -10.41 12.59 1.50
C PRO A 227 -9.86 12.15 2.86
N GLU A 228 -10.12 10.92 3.30
CA GLU A 228 -9.67 10.42 4.60
C GLU A 228 -8.14 10.18 4.64
N GLN A 229 -7.59 9.61 3.57
CA GLN A 229 -6.14 9.39 3.42
C GLN A 229 -5.41 10.72 3.35
N ARG A 230 -6.02 11.73 2.73
CA ARG A 230 -5.49 13.08 2.68
C ARG A 230 -5.52 13.75 4.05
N GLU A 231 -6.67 13.69 4.73
CA GLU A 231 -6.86 14.28 6.06
C GLU A 231 -5.89 13.67 7.08
N ARG A 232 -5.65 12.36 7.02
CA ARG A 232 -4.66 11.64 7.85
C ARG A 232 -3.28 12.29 7.79
N MET A 233 -2.85 12.73 6.61
CA MET A 233 -1.56 13.39 6.41
C MET A 233 -1.60 14.86 6.83
N MET A 234 -2.72 15.56 6.59
CA MET A 234 -2.90 16.97 7.01
C MET A 234 -2.79 17.15 8.52
N GLN A 235 -3.30 16.21 9.32
CA GLN A 235 -3.29 16.33 10.78
C GLN A 235 -1.87 16.51 11.36
N SER A 236 -0.86 15.91 10.72
CA SER A 236 0.53 16.00 11.16
C SER A 236 1.22 17.32 10.74
N SER A 237 0.67 18.06 9.76
CA SER A 237 1.18 19.39 9.38
C SER A 237 1.11 20.37 10.56
N ARG A 238 0.05 20.28 11.38
CA ARG A 238 -0.16 21.12 12.55
C ARG A 238 0.89 20.86 13.63
N TRP A 239 1.38 19.63 13.74
CA TRP A 239 2.44 19.23 14.66
C TRP A 239 3.79 19.82 14.24
N CYS A 240 4.14 19.70 12.96
CA CYS A 240 5.34 20.30 12.40
C CYS A 240 5.35 21.83 12.47
N MET A 241 4.19 22.49 12.44
CA MET A 241 4.10 23.96 12.55
C MET A 241 4.34 24.49 13.97
N SER A 242 4.29 23.65 15.01
CA SER A 242 4.46 24.07 16.41
C SER A 242 5.84 23.78 17.02
N GLU A 243 6.68 22.96 16.37
CA GLU A 243 8.05 22.66 16.80
C GLU A 243 9.09 23.24 15.84
N GLU A 244 10.30 23.53 16.34
CA GLU A 244 11.47 24.06 15.60
C GLU A 244 12.02 23.11 14.49
N GLY A 245 11.29 22.06 14.12
CA GLY A 245 11.72 20.97 13.23
C GLY A 245 11.03 20.89 11.87
N CYS A 246 10.36 21.96 11.42
CA CYS A 246 9.76 22.03 10.08
C CYS A 246 10.84 22.15 8.98
N LEU A 247 10.64 21.50 7.83
CA LEU A 247 11.45 21.82 6.65
C LEU A 247 11.30 23.30 6.32
N SER A 248 12.40 23.94 5.92
CA SER A 248 12.38 25.36 5.57
C SER A 248 11.27 25.64 4.54
N ALA A 249 10.70 26.85 4.59
CA ALA A 249 9.57 27.24 3.73
C ALA A 249 9.85 27.06 2.21
N SER A 250 11.12 26.95 1.83
CA SER A 250 11.60 26.74 0.47
C SER A 250 11.55 25.29 -0.04
N LEU A 251 10.98 24.34 0.69
CA LEU A 251 10.82 22.92 0.27
C LEU A 251 9.35 22.45 0.27
N ARG A 252 8.40 23.40 0.28
CA ARG A 252 6.97 23.12 0.51
C ARG A 252 6.22 22.60 -0.70
N HIS A 253 6.77 22.73 -1.92
CA HIS A 253 6.07 22.35 -3.14
C HIS A 253 6.80 21.22 -3.86
N ALA A 254 6.02 20.24 -4.35
CA ALA A 254 6.52 19.17 -5.19
C ALA A 254 7.36 19.71 -6.36
N GLY A 255 7.08 20.90 -6.91
CA GLY A 255 7.83 21.52 -8.01
C GLY A 255 9.34 21.73 -7.80
N GLN A 256 9.87 21.65 -6.58
CA GLN A 256 11.28 21.96 -6.27
C GLN A 256 12.18 20.72 -6.30
N SER A 257 13.48 20.93 -6.54
CA SER A 257 14.51 19.88 -6.46
C SER A 257 15.38 20.11 -5.23
N VAL A 258 15.64 19.04 -4.49
CA VAL A 258 16.58 18.97 -3.37
C VAL A 258 17.97 18.75 -3.94
N GLU A 259 18.90 19.60 -3.50
CA GLU A 259 20.31 19.50 -3.89
C GLU A 259 20.90 18.12 -3.58
N PRO A 260 21.88 17.64 -4.38
CA PRO A 260 22.60 16.40 -4.10
C PRO A 260 23.18 16.31 -2.67
N LEU A 261 23.48 15.09 -2.23
CA LEU A 261 24.26 14.87 -1.01
C LEU A 261 25.73 15.26 -1.24
N ASP A 262 26.46 15.60 -0.18
CA ASP A 262 27.83 16.14 -0.28
C ASP A 262 28.80 15.23 -1.04
N ASP A 263 28.59 13.91 -1.01
CA ASP A 263 29.42 12.89 -1.65
C ASP A 263 28.71 12.14 -2.80
N GLU A 264 27.61 12.71 -3.31
CA GLU A 264 26.88 12.19 -4.46
C GLU A 264 27.53 12.70 -5.77
N PRO A 265 28.08 11.81 -6.62
CA PRO A 265 28.61 12.22 -7.90
C PRO A 265 27.48 12.57 -8.87
N THR A 266 27.82 13.14 -10.03
CA THR A 266 26.84 13.38 -11.11
C THR A 266 26.10 12.08 -11.45
N LEU A 267 24.78 12.20 -11.66
CA LEU A 267 23.95 11.06 -12.05
C LEU A 267 24.48 10.42 -13.34
N PRO A 268 24.49 9.07 -13.41
CA PRO A 268 25.09 8.37 -14.54
C PRO A 268 24.23 8.44 -15.81
N ILE A 269 22.97 8.85 -15.66
CA ILE A 269 22.00 9.08 -16.73
C ILE A 269 21.29 10.41 -16.45
N GLN A 270 21.06 11.19 -17.50
CA GLN A 270 20.24 12.38 -17.42
C GLN A 270 18.76 11.97 -17.48
N GLY A 271 17.90 12.73 -16.80
CA GLY A 271 16.46 12.61 -17.02
C GLY A 271 15.98 13.58 -18.10
N GLY A 272 14.70 13.48 -18.43
CA GLY A 272 14.12 14.11 -19.61
C GLY A 272 14.17 13.20 -20.84
N GLY A 273 13.52 13.63 -21.91
CA GLY A 273 13.42 12.86 -23.15
C GLY A 273 12.40 11.71 -23.07
N CYS A 274 12.16 11.10 -24.22
CA CYS A 274 11.35 9.90 -24.34
C CYS A 274 12.02 8.98 -25.36
N ASP A 275 12.17 7.70 -25.03
CA ASP A 275 12.90 6.70 -25.83
C ASP A 275 12.46 6.65 -27.32
N ASP A 276 11.23 7.05 -27.64
CA ASP A 276 10.67 7.06 -28.99
C ASP A 276 10.86 8.39 -29.76
N GLY A 277 11.37 9.44 -29.11
CA GLY A 277 11.54 10.78 -29.71
C GLY A 277 10.29 11.62 -29.76
N LYS A 278 9.21 11.11 -29.20
CA LYS A 278 7.92 11.73 -29.17
C LYS A 278 7.58 11.97 -27.72
N THR A 279 7.86 13.18 -27.24
CA THR A 279 7.07 13.68 -26.12
C THR A 279 5.78 14.20 -26.73
N GLU A 280 4.79 13.31 -26.88
CA GLU A 280 3.44 13.79 -27.05
C GLU A 280 3.07 14.46 -25.71
N ALA A 281 2.99 15.80 -25.71
CA ALA A 281 2.22 16.46 -24.67
C ALA A 281 0.86 15.77 -24.63
N PRO A 282 0.33 15.38 -23.46
CA PRO A 282 -0.93 14.65 -23.39
C PRO A 282 -1.95 15.37 -24.27
N THR A 283 -2.36 14.74 -25.38
CA THR A 283 -3.27 15.37 -26.36
C THR A 283 -4.64 15.60 -25.74
N ARG A 284 -4.89 14.91 -24.64
CA ARG A 284 -5.91 15.24 -23.65
C ARG A 284 -5.41 14.75 -22.30
N TRP A 285 -5.25 15.67 -21.36
CA TRP A 285 -5.46 15.31 -19.97
C TRP A 285 -6.96 15.04 -19.86
N ASP A 286 -7.37 13.80 -20.08
CA ASP A 286 -8.72 13.40 -19.71
C ASP A 286 -8.78 13.28 -18.18
N ASP A 287 -9.98 13.35 -17.62
CA ASP A 287 -10.19 13.41 -16.18
C ASP A 287 -9.47 12.24 -15.46
N GLU A 288 -9.32 11.07 -16.10
CA GLU A 288 -8.68 9.89 -15.51
C GLU A 288 -7.12 9.92 -15.50
N SER A 289 -6.48 10.73 -16.34
CA SER A 289 -5.00 10.78 -16.44
C SER A 289 -4.31 11.37 -15.19
N HIS A 290 -5.02 12.14 -14.39
CA HIS A 290 -4.54 12.76 -13.14
C HIS A 290 -4.61 11.86 -11.92
N TYR A 291 -5.06 10.61 -12.07
CA TYR A 291 -5.17 9.68 -10.95
C TYR A 291 -3.97 8.74 -10.88
N GLN A 292 -3.76 8.17 -9.70
CA GLN A 292 -2.87 7.02 -9.56
C GLN A 292 -3.37 5.88 -10.44
N ASN A 293 -2.42 5.11 -10.98
CA ASN A 293 -2.70 3.89 -11.70
C ASN A 293 -3.62 2.96 -10.90
N ARG A 294 -4.77 2.60 -11.49
CA ARG A 294 -5.82 1.78 -10.85
C ARG A 294 -5.37 0.37 -10.48
N ASP A 295 -4.26 -0.13 -11.04
CA ASP A 295 -3.66 -1.40 -10.60
C ASP A 295 -3.08 -1.30 -9.18
N ILE A 296 -2.75 -0.08 -8.70
CA ILE A 296 -2.30 0.19 -7.34
C ILE A 296 -3.47 0.69 -6.50
N LYS A 297 -3.91 -0.16 -5.57
CA LYS A 297 -5.05 0.16 -4.71
C LYS A 297 -4.63 1.04 -3.54
N ILE A 298 -5.39 2.10 -3.30
CA ILE A 298 -5.31 2.95 -2.10
C ILE A 298 -6.36 2.44 -1.11
N PHE A 299 -5.94 2.16 0.13
CA PHE A 299 -6.77 1.64 1.20
C PHE A 299 -7.12 2.73 2.22
N PRO A 300 -8.18 2.57 3.03
CA PRO A 300 -8.62 3.57 4.05
C PRO A 300 -7.51 4.04 5.01
N LEU A 301 -6.54 3.17 5.30
CA LEU A 301 -5.45 3.48 6.23
C LEU A 301 -4.18 3.99 5.59
N ASP A 302 -4.13 4.10 4.28
CA ASP A 302 -2.97 4.69 3.63
C ASP A 302 -2.93 6.19 3.88
N GLY A 303 -1.77 6.79 3.65
CA GLY A 303 -1.60 8.22 3.53
C GLY A 303 -1.69 8.67 2.07
N LEU A 304 -2.17 9.89 1.85
CA LEU A 304 -2.08 10.56 0.55
C LEU A 304 -1.56 11.99 0.74
N SER A 305 -0.40 12.30 0.19
CA SER A 305 0.20 13.64 0.29
C SER A 305 1.29 13.86 -0.76
N ASP A 306 1.37 15.09 -1.26
CA ASP A 306 2.48 15.63 -2.07
C ASP A 306 3.41 16.54 -1.26
N SER A 307 3.13 16.69 0.04
CA SER A 307 3.84 17.60 0.93
C SER A 307 4.87 16.87 1.76
N ALA A 308 6.14 17.21 1.55
CA ALA A 308 7.24 16.68 2.36
C ALA A 308 7.05 16.93 3.86
N ASN A 309 6.48 18.09 4.24
CA ASN A 309 6.22 18.43 5.64
C ASN A 309 5.18 17.49 6.26
N GLU A 310 4.13 17.16 5.53
CA GLU A 310 3.10 16.25 6.01
C GLU A 310 3.63 14.83 6.12
N ILE A 311 4.42 14.38 5.14
CA ILE A 311 5.04 13.05 5.13
C ILE A 311 6.03 12.94 6.30
N VAL A 312 7.01 13.83 6.39
CA VAL A 312 8.03 13.83 7.46
C VAL A 312 7.39 14.02 8.83
N GLY A 313 6.43 14.95 8.95
CA GLY A 313 5.71 15.19 10.20
C GLY A 313 4.91 13.98 10.65
N THR A 314 4.21 13.32 9.72
CA THR A 314 3.49 12.08 10.02
C THR A 314 4.46 10.99 10.44
N PHE A 315 5.57 10.83 9.73
CA PHE A 315 6.57 9.82 10.05
C PHE A 315 7.18 10.03 11.43
N LYS A 316 7.56 11.27 11.78
CA LYS A 316 8.07 11.61 13.12
C LYS A 316 7.01 11.37 14.20
N ARG A 317 5.77 11.82 13.99
CA ARG A 317 4.66 11.61 14.93
C ARG A 317 4.36 10.14 15.17
N LEU A 318 4.41 9.32 14.13
CA LEU A 318 4.14 7.89 14.19
C LEU A 318 5.38 7.05 14.60
N GLY A 319 6.52 7.69 14.86
CA GLY A 319 7.75 6.99 15.24
C GLY A 319 8.35 6.12 14.12
N MET A 320 8.11 6.47 12.86
CA MET A 320 8.66 5.77 11.70
C MET A 320 10.18 5.95 11.67
N LYS A 321 10.90 4.85 11.41
CA LYS A 321 12.36 4.82 11.32
C LYS A 321 12.83 4.41 9.94
N ASN A 322 12.13 3.47 9.32
CA ASN A 322 12.50 2.88 8.04
C ASN A 322 11.55 3.35 6.94
N VAL A 323 12.09 3.79 5.82
CA VAL A 323 11.30 4.22 4.66
C VAL A 323 11.77 3.47 3.42
N VAL A 324 10.84 2.76 2.80
CA VAL A 324 11.05 2.08 1.54
C VAL A 324 10.44 2.95 0.45
N VAL A 325 11.21 3.29 -0.57
CA VAL A 325 10.76 4.13 -1.68
C VAL A 325 10.59 3.27 -2.93
N THR A 326 9.44 3.41 -3.60
CA THR A 326 9.07 2.74 -4.84
C THR A 326 8.33 3.71 -5.76
N GLY A 327 8.14 3.33 -7.03
CA GLY A 327 7.45 4.13 -8.03
C GLY A 327 8.38 4.66 -9.10
N VAL A 328 8.04 5.80 -9.72
CA VAL A 328 8.80 6.38 -10.84
C VAL A 328 8.97 7.89 -10.70
N HIS A 329 9.99 8.54 -11.25
CA HIS A 329 11.20 7.97 -11.81
C HIS A 329 12.36 8.12 -10.82
N LEU A 330 13.22 7.10 -10.72
CA LEU A 330 14.31 6.99 -9.74
C LEU A 330 15.27 8.18 -9.78
N ASN A 331 15.67 8.62 -10.97
CA ASN A 331 16.56 9.76 -11.19
C ASN A 331 15.84 11.12 -11.19
N GLU A 332 14.52 11.15 -11.04
CA GLU A 332 13.71 12.36 -10.95
C GLU A 332 12.98 12.42 -9.62
N CYS A 333 11.67 12.18 -9.61
CA CYS A 333 10.84 12.50 -8.47
C CYS A 333 11.23 11.75 -7.19
N ILE A 334 11.60 10.48 -7.33
CA ILE A 334 12.04 9.65 -6.21
C ILE A 334 13.29 10.20 -5.53
N LEU A 335 14.26 10.69 -6.30
CA LEU A 335 15.53 11.15 -5.75
C LEU A 335 15.51 12.62 -5.35
N LYS A 336 14.94 13.46 -6.23
CA LYS A 336 15.12 14.91 -6.23
C LYS A 336 14.01 15.67 -5.51
N ARG A 337 12.77 15.16 -5.43
CA ARG A 337 11.66 15.95 -4.87
C ARG A 337 11.81 16.12 -3.36
N PRO A 338 11.14 17.11 -2.74
CA PRO A 338 11.23 17.34 -1.30
C PRO A 338 10.73 16.16 -0.45
N PHE A 339 9.86 15.30 -0.99
CA PHE A 339 9.43 14.06 -0.34
C PHE A 339 10.31 12.86 -0.70
N GLY A 340 11.31 13.05 -1.57
CA GLY A 340 12.18 12.01 -2.11
C GLY A 340 13.34 11.63 -1.19
N ILE A 341 14.17 10.72 -1.67
CA ILE A 341 15.24 10.05 -0.90
C ILE A 341 16.20 11.06 -0.25
N ARG A 342 16.65 12.07 -0.98
CA ARG A 342 17.64 13.03 -0.45
C ARG A 342 17.13 13.76 0.78
N GLN A 343 15.86 14.19 0.77
CA GLN A 343 15.30 14.86 1.93
C GLN A 343 15.06 13.90 3.09
N LEU A 344 14.53 12.70 2.82
CA LEU A 344 14.30 11.69 3.86
C LEU A 344 15.60 11.29 4.58
N LEU A 345 16.72 11.21 3.85
CA LEU A 345 18.04 10.98 4.43
C LEU A 345 18.50 12.16 5.31
N ARG A 346 18.28 13.41 4.87
CA ARG A 346 18.59 14.62 5.66
C ARG A 346 17.77 14.70 6.95
N GLU A 347 16.54 14.18 6.92
CA GLU A 347 15.67 14.05 8.10
C GLU A 347 16.05 12.87 9.02
N GLY A 348 17.04 12.06 8.65
CA GLY A 348 17.58 10.99 9.49
C GLY A 348 16.82 9.66 9.40
N PHE A 349 15.94 9.47 8.42
CA PHE A 349 15.29 8.18 8.20
C PHE A 349 16.28 7.14 7.61
N ASN A 350 16.07 5.87 7.95
CA ASN A 350 16.74 4.76 7.27
C ASN A 350 16.00 4.47 5.95
N VAL A 351 16.49 5.06 4.86
CA VAL A 351 15.87 4.96 3.55
C VAL A 351 16.44 3.78 2.74
N VAL A 352 15.58 3.04 2.06
CA VAL A 352 15.96 2.09 1.00
C VAL A 352 15.06 2.24 -0.22
N VAL A 353 15.57 1.83 -1.39
CA VAL A 353 14.77 1.74 -2.62
C VAL A 353 14.37 0.28 -2.90
N ALA A 354 13.12 0.02 -3.24
CA ALA A 354 12.71 -1.27 -3.80
C ALA A 354 13.15 -1.35 -5.26
N ARG A 355 14.34 -1.92 -5.51
CA ARG A 355 15.05 -1.83 -6.82
C ARG A 355 14.31 -2.42 -8.01
N ASP A 356 13.46 -3.41 -7.74
CA ASP A 356 12.62 -4.12 -8.71
C ASP A 356 11.25 -3.45 -8.90
N LEU A 357 10.94 -2.45 -8.08
CA LEU A 357 9.69 -1.70 -8.11
C LEU A 357 9.93 -0.22 -8.46
N THR A 358 10.92 0.05 -9.31
CA THR A 358 11.21 1.40 -9.77
C THR A 358 11.77 1.41 -11.20
N ASP A 359 11.52 2.52 -11.89
CA ASP A 359 12.04 2.81 -13.22
C ASP A 359 12.74 4.17 -13.23
N SER A 360 13.65 4.38 -14.17
CA SER A 360 14.33 5.67 -14.37
C SER A 360 13.80 6.35 -15.63
N LEU A 361 13.84 7.67 -15.69
CA LEU A 361 13.58 8.39 -16.93
C LEU A 361 14.89 8.47 -17.71
N TYR A 362 14.94 7.86 -18.88
CA TYR A 362 16.13 7.84 -19.72
C TYR A 362 15.74 7.61 -21.17
N ASP A 363 16.40 8.33 -22.06
CA ASP A 363 16.34 8.18 -23.50
C ASP A 363 17.63 7.48 -23.98
N SER A 364 17.49 6.30 -24.58
CA SER A 364 18.65 5.55 -25.11
C SER A 364 19.50 6.28 -26.17
N ARG A 365 19.01 7.40 -26.70
CA ARG A 365 19.75 8.27 -27.63
C ARG A 365 20.59 9.33 -26.93
N ASP A 366 20.41 9.52 -25.64
CA ASP A 366 21.27 10.36 -24.82
C ASP A 366 22.44 9.55 -24.24
N PRO A 367 23.59 10.20 -23.93
CA PRO A 367 24.64 9.57 -23.17
C PRO A 367 24.08 8.86 -21.93
N PRO A 368 24.50 7.62 -21.64
CA PRO A 368 25.67 6.93 -22.18
C PRO A 368 25.41 6.02 -23.41
N TYR A 369 24.32 6.21 -24.15
CA TYR A 369 23.96 5.44 -25.36
C TYR A 369 23.81 3.93 -25.13
N ILE A 370 23.10 3.58 -24.06
CA ILE A 370 22.83 2.18 -23.69
C ILE A 370 21.34 1.88 -23.73
N SER A 371 20.96 0.62 -23.59
CA SER A 371 19.55 0.28 -23.48
C SER A 371 18.94 0.85 -22.21
N HIS A 372 17.63 1.16 -22.25
CA HIS A 372 16.90 1.65 -21.07
C HIS A 372 17.09 0.76 -19.83
N ARG A 373 17.04 -0.56 -20.02
CA ARG A 373 17.29 -1.53 -18.94
C ARG A 373 18.69 -1.40 -18.34
N ALA A 374 19.71 -1.21 -19.18
CA ALA A 374 21.08 -1.03 -18.71
C ALA A 374 21.24 0.31 -17.96
N ALA A 375 20.57 1.37 -18.43
CA ALA A 375 20.50 2.66 -17.75
C ALA A 375 19.81 2.57 -16.39
N ASN A 376 18.65 1.89 -16.29
CA ASN A 376 17.97 1.70 -15.02
C ASN A 376 18.85 0.93 -14.02
N HIS A 377 19.53 -0.14 -14.45
CA HIS A 377 20.51 -0.84 -13.61
C HIS A 377 21.68 0.06 -13.17
N LEU A 378 22.16 0.93 -14.06
CA LEU A 378 23.24 1.86 -13.75
C LEU A 378 22.80 2.89 -12.71
N MET A 379 21.57 3.39 -12.81
CA MET A 379 20.98 4.30 -11.84
C MET A 379 20.77 3.63 -10.48
N VAL A 380 20.24 2.41 -10.45
CA VAL A 380 20.12 1.61 -9.22
C VAL A 380 21.50 1.40 -8.57
N LYS A 381 22.51 1.03 -9.36
CA LYS A 381 23.88 0.86 -8.84
C LYS A 381 24.44 2.16 -8.28
N HIS A 382 24.18 3.30 -8.92
CA HIS A 382 24.56 4.61 -8.42
C HIS A 382 23.91 4.88 -7.05
N VAL A 383 22.61 4.63 -6.91
CA VAL A 383 21.91 4.75 -5.62
C VAL A 383 22.55 3.87 -4.55
N GLU A 384 22.81 2.60 -4.87
CA GLU A 384 23.41 1.62 -3.95
C GLU A 384 24.84 1.95 -3.53
N THR A 385 25.56 2.74 -4.34
CA THR A 385 26.94 3.13 -4.07
C THR A 385 26.99 4.43 -3.28
N TYR A 386 26.18 5.41 -3.67
CA TYR A 386 26.36 6.80 -3.22
C TYR A 386 25.30 7.31 -2.26
N ILE A 387 24.07 6.79 -2.35
CA ILE A 387 22.90 7.41 -1.71
C ILE A 387 22.35 6.53 -0.58
N CYS A 388 21.86 5.33 -0.89
CA CYS A 388 21.29 4.41 0.09
C CYS A 388 21.23 2.98 -0.45
N CYS A 389 21.04 1.99 0.43
CA CYS A 389 20.89 0.60 -0.03
C CYS A 389 19.54 0.35 -0.68
N THR A 390 19.45 -0.74 -1.43
CA THR A 390 18.17 -1.21 -1.99
C THR A 390 17.71 -2.51 -1.32
N ILE A 391 16.42 -2.80 -1.46
CA ILE A 391 15.80 -4.08 -1.13
C ILE A 391 15.05 -4.61 -2.36
N SER A 392 14.50 -5.82 -2.30
CA SER A 392 13.59 -6.32 -3.35
C SER A 392 12.20 -6.55 -2.79
N SER A 393 11.19 -6.43 -3.65
CA SER A 393 9.79 -6.77 -3.37
C SER A 393 9.62 -8.14 -2.70
N HIS A 394 10.49 -9.11 -3.00
CA HIS A 394 10.49 -10.43 -2.38
C HIS A 394 10.64 -10.40 -0.86
N ASP A 395 11.22 -9.34 -0.28
CA ASP A 395 11.33 -9.17 1.18
C ASP A 395 9.97 -9.04 1.88
N PHE A 396 8.91 -8.66 1.15
CA PHE A 396 7.54 -8.59 1.69
C PHE A 396 6.74 -9.88 1.46
N HIS A 397 7.18 -10.75 0.55
CA HIS A 397 6.41 -11.93 0.10
C HIS A 397 6.76 -13.24 0.81
N GLN A 398 7.58 -13.21 1.86
CA GLN A 398 8.16 -14.39 2.53
C GLN A 398 7.16 -15.29 3.31
N LEU A 399 5.86 -15.25 3.03
CA LEU A 399 4.82 -15.93 3.80
C LEU A 399 4.03 -17.01 3.03
N ASN A 400 4.51 -17.49 1.89
CA ASN A 400 3.86 -18.59 1.15
C ASN A 400 4.66 -19.90 1.09
N GLU A 401 5.61 -20.12 2.00
CA GLU A 401 6.23 -21.45 2.20
C GLU A 401 5.75 -22.13 3.49
#